data_AF-A0A658QU67-F1
#
_entry.id   AF-A0A658QU67-F1
#
_cell.length_a   1.000
_cell.length_b   1.000
_cell.length_c   1.000
_cell.angle_alpha   90.00
_cell.angle_beta   90.00
_cell.angle_gamma   90.00
#
_symmetry.space_group_name_H-M   'P 1'
#
loop_
_entity.id
_entity.type
_entity.pdbx_description
1 polymer ?
#
loop_
_entity_poly.entity_id
_entity_poly.type
_entity_poly.pdbx_seq_one_letter_code
_entity_poly.pdbx_strand_id
1 'polypeptide(L)'
;MWAVSATGVSYLQTSNDAVTQMGATLYFPGSNIIAQSLLTSVLTQPFTTVEQIRAALQFLGLTGGQAAGPAYSVVDNNNVLYSGAVGSVVAVGLISPALPALGVQVLRSMPASAFVQSSEAIAGLSLTYDGKLAVLGTRSISIIDRNFNTTPQTIRFGGDETISNSLAIDENNGIYIVSDKKMHKVVWTGSVLSNQAADGAWESVYPTGDTFPTLFGSGSGSTPSRISR
;
A
#
# COMPACT_ATOMS: atom_id res chain seq x y z
N MET A 1 15.40 5.26 9.19
CA MET A 1 13.97 5.21 8.85
C MET A 1 13.79 4.91 7.38
N TRP A 2 12.68 4.29 7.00
CA TRP A 2 12.38 3.97 5.60
C TRP A 2 11.70 5.16 4.92
N ALA A 3 12.09 5.47 3.69
CA ALA A 3 11.40 6.40 2.81
C ALA A 3 10.90 5.64 1.59
N VAL A 4 9.59 5.66 1.38
CA VAL A 4 8.91 4.86 0.35
C VAL A 4 8.23 5.80 -0.62
N SER A 5 8.40 5.55 -1.91
CA SER A 5 7.68 6.21 -2.98
C SER A 5 6.94 5.18 -3.83
N ALA A 6 6.14 5.64 -4.79
CA ALA A 6 5.49 4.75 -5.75
C ALA A 6 6.50 3.97 -6.64
N THR A 7 7.75 4.42 -6.72
CA THR A 7 8.76 3.88 -7.64
C THR A 7 9.94 3.21 -6.95
N GLY A 8 10.06 3.31 -5.63
CA GLY A 8 11.18 2.73 -4.93
C GLY A 8 11.26 3.07 -3.44
N VAL A 9 12.37 2.67 -2.86
CA VAL A 9 12.64 2.75 -1.42
C VAL A 9 14.05 3.25 -1.17
N SER A 10 14.17 4.17 -0.24
CA SER A 10 15.44 4.62 0.34
C SER A 10 15.46 4.34 1.84
N TYR A 11 16.65 4.21 2.41
CA TYR A 11 16.84 4.27 3.86
C TYR A 11 17.43 5.61 4.24
N LEU A 12 16.90 6.25 5.28
CA LEU A 12 17.35 7.56 5.75
C LEU A 12 17.89 7.45 7.17
N GLN A 13 18.99 8.13 7.45
CA GLN A 13 19.48 8.38 8.80
C GLN A 13 19.03 9.76 9.25
N THR A 14 18.54 9.85 10.48
CA THR A 14 18.19 11.12 11.13
C THR A 14 19.11 11.32 12.32
N SER A 15 19.94 12.35 12.30
CA SER A 15 20.87 12.67 13.39
C SER A 15 21.25 14.15 13.33
N ASN A 16 21.38 14.80 14.50
CA ASN A 16 21.78 16.20 14.61
C ASN A 16 20.92 17.15 13.74
N ASP A 17 19.60 17.00 13.78
CA ASP A 17 18.63 17.76 12.97
C ASP A 17 18.83 17.66 11.45
N ALA A 18 19.60 16.66 10.99
CA ALA A 18 19.82 16.38 9.58
C ALA A 18 19.17 15.04 9.17
N VAL A 19 18.71 15.00 7.91
CA VAL A 19 18.24 13.78 7.24
C VAL A 19 19.22 13.45 6.13
N THR A 20 19.85 12.28 6.21
CA THR A 20 20.83 11.81 5.22
C THR A 20 20.34 10.52 4.59
N GLN A 21 20.31 10.43 3.26
CA GLN A 21 20.03 9.17 2.59
C GLN A 21 21.21 8.22 2.71
N MET A 22 20.93 6.99 3.14
CA MET A 22 21.88 5.91 3.29
C MET A 22 21.84 5.03 2.04
N GLY A 23 22.95 5.03 1.29
CA GLY A 23 23.07 4.30 0.04
C GLY A 23 22.17 4.83 -1.08
N ALA A 24 22.12 4.08 -2.18
CA ALA A 24 21.27 4.39 -3.32
C ALA A 24 19.80 3.99 -3.08
N THR A 25 18.89 4.68 -3.73
CA THR A 25 17.48 4.28 -3.81
C THR A 25 17.37 2.96 -4.57
N LEU A 26 16.66 2.00 -3.98
CA LEU A 26 16.24 0.79 -4.66
C LEU A 26 14.94 1.10 -5.41
N TYR A 27 15.00 1.09 -6.74
CA TYR A 27 13.81 1.21 -7.56
C TYR A 27 13.09 -0.13 -7.67
N PHE A 28 11.76 -0.10 -7.59
CA PHE A 28 10.98 -1.32 -7.78
C PHE A 28 11.07 -1.80 -9.23
N PRO A 29 11.09 -3.13 -9.47
CA PRO A 29 11.07 -3.67 -10.82
C PRO A 29 9.85 -3.16 -11.61
N GLY A 30 10.09 -2.70 -12.84
CA GLY A 30 9.03 -2.19 -13.72
C GLY A 30 8.54 -0.77 -13.42
N SER A 31 9.12 -0.06 -12.46
CA SER A 31 8.79 1.35 -12.21
C SER A 31 9.28 2.26 -13.33
N ASN A 32 8.40 3.18 -13.76
CA ASN A 32 8.76 4.24 -14.69
C ASN A 32 9.48 5.36 -13.93
N ILE A 33 10.79 5.52 -14.18
CA ILE A 33 11.61 6.52 -13.52
C ILE A 33 11.73 7.75 -14.43
N ILE A 34 11.13 8.84 -13.98
CA ILE A 34 11.23 10.13 -14.66
C ILE A 34 12.52 10.82 -14.22
N ALA A 35 13.39 11.14 -15.17
CA ALA A 35 14.60 11.91 -14.89
C ALA A 35 14.24 13.29 -14.31
N GLN A 36 14.96 13.72 -13.27
CA GLN A 36 14.69 15.01 -12.61
C GLN A 36 14.76 16.18 -13.60
N SER A 37 15.72 16.18 -14.52
CA SER A 37 15.83 17.20 -15.57
C SER A 37 14.59 17.28 -16.47
N LEU A 38 14.02 16.13 -16.81
CA LEU A 38 12.79 16.04 -17.60
C LEU A 38 11.61 16.59 -16.81
N LEU A 39 11.47 16.19 -15.54
CA LEU A 39 10.43 16.68 -14.66
C LEU A 39 10.52 18.21 -14.48
N THR A 40 11.72 18.73 -14.22
CA THR A 40 11.97 20.18 -14.12
C THR A 40 11.60 20.89 -15.42
N SER A 41 11.98 20.35 -16.59
CA SER A 41 11.67 20.98 -17.87
C SER A 41 10.17 21.16 -18.14
N VAL A 42 9.36 20.28 -17.54
CA VAL A 42 7.90 20.32 -17.61
C VAL A 42 7.31 21.23 -16.53
N LEU A 43 7.74 21.08 -15.27
CA LEU A 43 7.18 21.82 -14.13
C LEU A 43 7.49 23.32 -14.16
N THR A 44 8.51 23.76 -14.91
CA THR A 44 8.84 25.18 -15.07
C THR A 44 8.05 25.87 -16.19
N GLN A 45 7.21 25.15 -16.94
CA GLN A 45 6.41 25.73 -18.01
C GLN A 45 5.07 26.27 -17.46
N PRO A 46 4.61 27.45 -17.91
CA PRO A 46 3.25 27.90 -17.61
C PRO A 46 2.24 27.08 -18.42
N PHE A 47 1.26 26.46 -17.73
CA PHE A 47 0.14 25.77 -18.35
C PHE A 47 -1.11 26.65 -18.29
N THR A 48 -1.66 27.00 -19.45
CA THR A 48 -2.89 27.81 -19.57
C THR A 48 -4.07 27.01 -20.10
N THR A 49 -3.84 25.78 -20.58
CA THR A 49 -4.90 24.88 -21.08
C THR A 49 -4.72 23.44 -20.60
N VAL A 50 -5.83 22.69 -20.57
CA VAL A 50 -5.83 21.25 -20.21
C VAL A 50 -5.04 20.43 -21.22
N GLU A 51 -5.07 20.80 -22.50
CA GLU A 51 -4.35 20.11 -23.57
C GLU A 51 -2.84 20.18 -23.38
N GLN A 52 -2.30 21.31 -22.92
CA GLN A 52 -0.88 21.43 -22.60
C GLN A 52 -0.49 20.52 -21.43
N ILE A 53 -1.35 20.42 -20.40
CA ILE A 53 -1.14 19.50 -19.27
C ILE A 53 -1.15 18.05 -19.76
N ARG A 54 -2.11 17.66 -20.61
CA ARG A 54 -2.17 16.30 -21.18
C ARG A 54 -0.93 15.97 -22.01
N ALA A 55 -0.47 16.89 -22.85
CA ALA A 55 0.74 16.70 -23.66
C ALA A 55 2.00 16.56 -22.78
N ALA A 56 2.11 17.39 -21.74
CA ALA A 56 3.19 17.28 -20.75
C ALA A 56 3.18 15.93 -20.02
N LEU A 57 2.01 15.47 -19.58
CA LEU A 57 1.85 14.16 -18.95
C LEU A 57 2.22 13.02 -19.91
N GLN A 58 1.79 13.07 -21.17
CA GLN A 58 2.19 12.10 -22.20
C GLN A 58 3.69 12.10 -22.44
N PHE A 59 4.32 13.28 -22.49
CA PHE A 59 5.76 13.43 -22.64
C PHE A 59 6.54 12.82 -21.45
N LEU A 60 5.98 12.90 -20.25
CA LEU A 60 6.50 12.23 -19.05
C LEU A 60 6.17 10.73 -18.99
N GLY A 61 5.42 10.18 -19.95
CA GLY A 61 4.93 8.80 -19.92
C GLY A 61 3.88 8.53 -18.82
N LEU A 62 3.22 9.58 -18.33
CA LEU A 62 2.19 9.57 -17.29
C LEU A 62 0.79 9.66 -17.89
N THR A 63 0.36 8.65 -18.63
CA THR A 63 -0.88 8.69 -19.41
C THR A 63 -2.17 8.45 -18.61
N GLY A 64 -2.11 8.49 -17.27
CA GLY A 64 -3.22 8.15 -16.38
C GLY A 64 -3.44 6.64 -16.22
N GLY A 65 -4.21 6.23 -15.22
CA GLY A 65 -4.52 4.82 -14.92
C GLY A 65 -3.40 4.03 -14.23
N GLN A 66 -2.25 4.65 -13.97
CA GLN A 66 -1.24 4.09 -13.07
C GLN A 66 -1.82 4.13 -11.66
N ALA A 67 -1.97 2.96 -11.03
CA ALA A 67 -2.30 2.89 -9.61
C ALA A 67 -1.30 3.75 -8.85
N ALA A 68 -1.78 4.61 -7.94
CA ALA A 68 -0.91 5.19 -6.93
C ALA A 68 -0.15 4.01 -6.32
N GLY A 69 1.19 4.01 -6.45
CA GLY A 69 2.02 2.97 -5.82
C GLY A 69 1.67 2.85 -4.34
N PRO A 70 2.13 1.80 -3.64
CA PRO A 70 1.59 1.41 -2.34
C PRO A 70 1.43 2.60 -1.39
N ALA A 71 0.19 3.05 -1.20
CA ALA A 71 -0.09 4.18 -0.32
C ALA A 71 0.28 3.85 1.14
N TYR A 72 0.28 2.56 1.47
CA TYR A 72 0.54 2.06 2.81
C TYR A 72 1.56 0.93 2.76
N SER A 73 2.71 1.16 3.41
CA SER A 73 3.76 0.18 3.65
C SER A 73 3.92 -0.01 5.16
N VAL A 74 4.39 -1.17 5.58
CA VAL A 74 4.56 -1.49 7.01
C VAL A 74 5.97 -2.00 7.28
N VAL A 75 6.54 -1.64 8.43
CA VAL A 75 7.86 -2.09 8.87
C VAL A 75 7.66 -3.01 10.07
N ASP A 76 8.31 -4.16 10.06
CA ASP A 76 8.25 -5.09 11.18
C ASP A 76 9.29 -4.78 12.27
N ASN A 77 9.23 -5.56 13.36
CA ASN A 77 10.15 -5.43 14.49
C ASN A 77 11.61 -5.81 14.18
N ASN A 78 11.89 -6.40 13.01
CA ASN A 78 13.22 -6.73 12.54
C ASN A 78 13.75 -5.70 11.52
N ASN A 79 13.08 -4.53 11.42
CA ASN A 79 13.40 -3.47 10.46
C ASN A 79 13.32 -3.96 8.99
N VAL A 80 12.40 -4.88 8.70
CA VAL A 80 12.05 -5.27 7.33
C VAL A 80 10.83 -4.47 6.89
N LEU A 81 10.97 -3.75 5.77
CA LEU A 81 9.88 -3.04 5.13
C LEU A 81 9.08 -3.99 4.23
N TYR A 82 7.76 -3.94 4.31
CA TYR A 82 6.82 -4.56 3.40
C TYR A 82 6.11 -3.48 2.60
N SER A 83 6.15 -3.59 1.27
CA SER A 83 5.61 -2.58 0.37
C SER A 83 5.01 -3.23 -0.87
N GLY A 84 3.98 -2.61 -1.45
CA GLY A 84 3.53 -2.97 -2.79
C GLY A 84 4.55 -2.52 -3.84
N ALA A 85 4.69 -3.28 -4.89
CA ALA A 85 5.47 -2.91 -6.06
C ALA A 85 4.62 -3.19 -7.30
N VAL A 86 5.06 -2.70 -8.47
CA VAL A 86 4.37 -3.03 -9.73
C VAL A 86 4.30 -4.56 -9.86
N GLY A 87 3.08 -5.09 -9.83
CA GLY A 87 2.80 -6.53 -9.96
C GLY A 87 3.21 -7.43 -8.79
N SER A 88 3.66 -6.89 -7.65
CA SER A 88 4.10 -7.73 -6.51
C SER A 88 3.95 -7.05 -5.15
N VAL A 89 4.09 -7.83 -4.07
CA VAL A 89 4.38 -7.34 -2.73
C VAL A 89 5.81 -7.75 -2.40
N VAL A 90 6.62 -6.81 -1.94
CA VAL A 90 8.05 -7.01 -1.67
C VAL A 90 8.37 -6.81 -0.20
N ALA A 91 9.34 -7.59 0.29
CA ALA A 91 10.01 -7.36 1.57
C ALA A 91 11.41 -6.81 1.30
N VAL A 92 11.74 -5.66 1.88
CA VAL A 92 12.99 -4.93 1.67
C VAL A 92 13.74 -4.80 2.99
N GLY A 93 15.06 -5.01 2.96
CA GLY A 93 15.93 -4.87 4.12
C GLY A 93 17.23 -4.15 3.77
N LEU A 94 18.00 -3.79 4.79
CA LEU A 94 19.36 -3.29 4.60
C LEU A 94 20.25 -4.41 4.04
N ILE A 95 21.18 -4.07 3.15
CA ILE A 95 22.23 -5.01 2.69
C ILE A 95 23.07 -5.46 3.89
N SER A 96 23.41 -4.52 4.78
CA SER A 96 24.03 -4.81 6.06
C SER A 96 23.42 -3.91 7.14
N PRO A 97 22.76 -4.46 8.17
CA PRO A 97 22.28 -3.66 9.30
C PRO A 97 23.38 -2.89 10.03
N ALA A 98 24.61 -3.44 10.06
CA ALA A 98 25.76 -2.79 10.67
C ALA A 98 26.34 -1.64 9.81
N LEU A 99 26.06 -1.64 8.51
CA LEU A 99 26.55 -0.63 7.56
C LEU A 99 25.40 -0.16 6.63
N PRO A 100 24.43 0.63 7.13
CA PRO A 100 23.28 1.07 6.33
C PRO A 100 23.65 1.84 5.06
N ALA A 101 24.86 2.43 5.01
CA ALA A 101 25.38 3.15 3.85
C ALA A 101 25.59 2.24 2.63
N LEU A 102 25.65 0.91 2.81
CA LEU A 102 25.68 -0.04 1.69
C LEU A 102 24.36 -0.08 0.92
N GLY A 103 23.27 0.45 1.49
CA GLY A 103 21.96 0.54 0.86
C GLY A 103 21.01 -0.60 1.24
N VAL A 104 19.99 -0.80 0.40
CA VAL A 104 18.87 -1.70 0.65
C VAL A 104 18.71 -2.71 -0.49
N GLN A 105 18.06 -3.83 -0.21
CA GLN A 105 17.82 -4.90 -1.17
C GLN A 105 16.44 -5.54 -0.97
N VAL A 106 15.88 -6.08 -2.04
CA VAL A 106 14.71 -6.97 -1.96
C VAL A 106 15.15 -8.28 -1.32
N LEU A 107 14.60 -8.59 -0.15
CA LEU A 107 14.82 -9.87 0.53
C LEU A 107 13.92 -10.96 -0.05
N ARG A 108 12.65 -10.61 -0.33
CA ARG A 108 11.60 -11.53 -0.77
C ARG A 108 10.59 -10.78 -1.63
N SER A 109 9.93 -11.50 -2.53
CA SER A 109 8.83 -10.97 -3.35
C SER A 109 7.77 -12.03 -3.56
N MET A 110 6.51 -11.61 -3.61
CA MET A 110 5.38 -12.45 -3.97
C MET A 110 4.53 -11.74 -5.04
N PRO A 111 4.11 -12.42 -6.12
CA PRO A 111 3.31 -11.79 -7.16
C PRO A 111 1.97 -11.28 -6.61
N ALA A 112 1.52 -10.12 -7.08
CA ALA A 112 0.26 -9.52 -6.63
C ALA A 112 -0.95 -10.44 -6.90
N SER A 113 -0.86 -11.27 -7.94
CA SER A 113 -1.88 -12.29 -8.28
C SER A 113 -2.10 -13.34 -7.19
N ALA A 114 -1.20 -13.47 -6.21
CA ALA A 114 -1.42 -14.29 -5.03
C ALA A 114 -2.50 -13.70 -4.10
N PHE A 115 -2.71 -12.38 -4.14
CA PHE A 115 -3.60 -11.66 -3.23
C PHE A 115 -4.83 -11.12 -3.95
N VAL A 116 -4.63 -10.52 -5.12
CA VAL A 116 -5.65 -9.74 -5.85
C VAL A 116 -5.93 -10.30 -7.24
N GLN A 117 -7.17 -10.13 -7.71
CA GLN A 117 -7.54 -10.45 -9.10
C GLN A 117 -6.97 -9.41 -10.08
N SER A 118 -7.00 -9.72 -11.38
CA SER A 118 -6.48 -8.82 -12.42
C SER A 118 -7.20 -7.47 -12.51
N SER A 119 -8.44 -7.38 -12.03
CA SER A 119 -9.23 -6.15 -11.93
C SER A 119 -9.03 -5.39 -10.62
N GLU A 120 -8.17 -5.88 -9.72
CA GLU A 120 -7.92 -5.33 -8.41
C GLU A 120 -6.48 -4.80 -8.32
N ALA A 121 -6.26 -3.83 -7.43
CA ALA A 121 -4.93 -3.33 -7.07
C ALA A 121 -4.69 -3.53 -5.57
N ILE A 122 -3.44 -3.51 -5.14
CA ILE A 122 -3.09 -3.46 -3.72
C ILE A 122 -3.36 -2.06 -3.19
N ALA A 123 -4.25 -1.93 -2.21
CA ALA A 123 -4.62 -0.69 -1.57
C ALA A 123 -3.74 -0.39 -0.34
N GLY A 124 -3.37 -1.40 0.44
CA GLY A 124 -2.56 -1.18 1.63
C GLY A 124 -2.03 -2.45 2.30
N LEU A 125 -1.09 -2.26 3.22
CA LEU A 125 -0.44 -3.31 3.99
C LEU A 125 -0.48 -2.99 5.49
N SER A 126 -0.60 -4.02 6.32
CA SER A 126 -0.49 -3.90 7.78
C SER A 126 0.00 -5.21 8.39
N LEU A 127 0.21 -5.23 9.71
CA LEU A 127 0.56 -6.42 10.47
C LEU A 127 -0.51 -6.75 11.50
N THR A 128 -0.88 -8.02 11.60
CA THR A 128 -1.65 -8.53 12.74
C THR A 128 -0.78 -8.53 14.00
N TYR A 129 -1.40 -8.58 15.18
CA TYR A 129 -0.69 -8.56 16.45
C TYR A 129 0.14 -9.84 16.69
N ASP A 130 -0.23 -10.95 16.05
CA ASP A 130 0.58 -12.18 16.01
C ASP A 130 1.64 -12.16 14.89
N GLY A 131 1.79 -11.05 14.18
CA GLY A 131 2.90 -10.79 13.26
C GLY A 131 2.73 -11.41 11.87
N LYS A 132 1.50 -11.67 11.42
CA LYS A 132 1.18 -12.00 10.02
C LYS A 132 1.03 -10.73 9.19
N LEU A 133 1.29 -10.85 7.89
CA LEU A 133 1.11 -9.75 6.95
C LEU A 133 -0.33 -9.73 6.46
N ALA A 134 -0.99 -8.58 6.64
CA ALA A 134 -2.28 -8.27 6.05
C ALA A 134 -2.07 -7.50 4.74
N VAL A 135 -2.61 -8.04 3.66
CA VAL A 135 -2.53 -7.46 2.31
C VAL A 135 -3.94 -7.09 1.85
N LEU A 136 -4.23 -5.80 1.79
CA LEU A 136 -5.51 -5.25 1.36
C LEU A 136 -5.46 -4.95 -0.13
N GLY A 137 -6.34 -5.60 -0.89
CA GLY A 137 -6.70 -5.23 -2.24
C GLY A 137 -7.87 -4.24 -2.27
N THR A 138 -8.14 -3.69 -3.44
CA THR A 138 -9.30 -2.80 -3.64
C THR A 138 -10.64 -3.51 -3.44
N ARG A 139 -10.69 -4.85 -3.40
CA ARG A 139 -11.91 -5.65 -3.12
C ARG A 139 -11.63 -6.93 -2.33
N SER A 140 -10.48 -7.04 -1.67
CA SER A 140 -10.09 -8.25 -0.97
C SER A 140 -9.16 -7.97 0.19
N ILE A 141 -9.11 -8.88 1.16
CA ILE A 141 -8.13 -8.88 2.24
C ILE A 141 -7.52 -10.26 2.33
N SER A 142 -6.19 -10.31 2.39
CA SER A 142 -5.44 -11.55 2.53
C SER A 142 -4.54 -11.52 3.76
N ILE A 143 -4.44 -12.66 4.46
CA ILE A 143 -3.43 -12.88 5.50
C ILE A 143 -2.41 -13.90 5.03
N ILE A 144 -1.12 -13.61 5.23
CA ILE A 144 -0.01 -14.51 4.89
C ILE A 144 1.12 -14.42 5.93
N ASP A 145 1.93 -15.47 6.04
CA ASP A 145 3.21 -15.37 6.73
C ASP A 145 4.16 -14.34 6.10
N ARG A 146 4.85 -13.59 6.94
CA ARG A 146 5.82 -12.53 6.56
C ARG A 146 7.01 -13.04 5.72
N ASN A 147 7.25 -14.35 5.70
CA ASN A 147 8.29 -14.97 4.87
C ASN A 147 7.80 -15.37 3.47
N PHE A 148 6.52 -15.18 3.14
CA PHE A 148 5.90 -15.58 1.87
C PHE A 148 6.03 -17.08 1.57
N ASN A 149 6.05 -17.92 2.61
CA ASN A 149 6.22 -19.37 2.51
C ASN A 149 4.91 -20.16 2.63
N THR A 150 3.77 -19.49 2.80
CA THR A 150 2.44 -20.10 2.88
C THR A 150 1.52 -19.52 1.80
N THR A 151 0.47 -20.26 1.45
CA THR A 151 -0.61 -19.70 0.63
C THR A 151 -1.37 -18.63 1.42
N PRO A 152 -1.67 -17.46 0.83
CA PRO A 152 -2.53 -16.47 1.47
C PRO A 152 -3.93 -17.03 1.74
N GLN A 153 -4.52 -16.69 2.89
CA GLN A 153 -5.95 -16.85 3.11
C GLN A 153 -6.65 -15.54 2.74
N THR A 154 -7.60 -15.60 1.81
CA THR A 154 -8.21 -14.41 1.22
C THR A 154 -9.71 -14.41 1.41
N ILE A 155 -10.24 -13.28 1.86
CA ILE A 155 -11.66 -12.93 1.79
C ILE A 155 -11.86 -11.89 0.70
N ARG A 156 -12.91 -12.06 -0.11
CA ARG A 156 -13.32 -11.11 -1.15
C ARG A 156 -14.62 -10.44 -0.74
N PHE A 157 -14.70 -9.13 -0.95
CA PHE A 157 -15.87 -8.31 -0.70
C PHE A 157 -16.79 -8.25 -1.93
N GLY A 158 -17.90 -7.52 -1.81
CA GLY A 158 -18.89 -7.36 -2.88
C GLY A 158 -18.26 -6.94 -4.21
N GLY A 159 -18.79 -7.48 -5.30
CA GLY A 159 -18.26 -7.21 -6.65
C GLY A 159 -18.41 -5.76 -7.10
N ASP A 160 -19.31 -5.04 -6.44
CA ASP A 160 -19.72 -3.67 -6.67
C ASP A 160 -19.17 -2.70 -5.61
N GLU A 161 -18.30 -3.16 -4.71
CA GLU A 161 -17.61 -2.35 -3.70
C GLU A 161 -16.22 -1.95 -4.19
N THR A 162 -15.71 -0.81 -3.73
CA THR A 162 -14.32 -0.38 -3.96
C THR A 162 -13.72 0.12 -2.66
N ILE A 163 -12.57 -0.43 -2.29
CA ILE A 163 -11.75 0.00 -1.16
C ILE A 163 -10.65 0.92 -1.70
N SER A 164 -10.70 2.16 -1.25
CA SER A 164 -9.81 3.25 -1.68
C SER A 164 -8.68 3.54 -0.70
N ASN A 165 -8.78 3.04 0.53
CA ASN A 165 -7.89 3.38 1.63
C ASN A 165 -7.38 2.12 2.37
N SER A 166 -6.52 2.31 3.37
CA SER A 166 -5.99 1.22 4.19
C SER A 166 -7.01 0.64 5.18
N LEU A 167 -6.54 -0.33 5.96
CA LEU A 167 -7.26 -1.02 7.02
C LEU A 167 -6.76 -0.60 8.42
N ALA A 168 -7.53 -0.95 9.46
CA ALA A 168 -7.09 -0.92 10.84
C ALA A 168 -7.12 -2.33 11.44
N ILE A 169 -6.22 -2.63 12.38
CA ILE A 169 -6.21 -3.90 13.11
C ILE A 169 -6.20 -3.62 14.62
N ASP A 170 -7.11 -4.25 15.36
CA ASP A 170 -7.14 -4.21 16.82
C ASP A 170 -6.32 -5.32 17.47
N GLU A 171 -6.10 -5.20 18.78
CA GLU A 171 -5.31 -6.11 19.61
C GLU A 171 -5.81 -7.56 19.60
N ASN A 172 -7.06 -7.78 19.19
CA ASN A 172 -7.68 -9.10 19.06
C ASN A 172 -7.67 -9.60 17.61
N ASN A 173 -6.86 -8.99 16.74
CA ASN A 173 -6.79 -9.25 15.31
C ASN A 173 -8.13 -9.08 14.58
N GLY A 174 -8.98 -8.17 15.08
CA GLY A 174 -10.11 -7.63 14.34
C GLY A 174 -9.61 -6.66 13.27
N ILE A 175 -9.93 -6.94 12.01
CA ILE A 175 -9.48 -6.19 10.84
C ILE A 175 -10.66 -5.38 10.30
N TYR A 176 -10.53 -4.06 10.34
CA TYR A 176 -11.56 -3.10 9.95
C TYR A 176 -11.23 -2.49 8.60
N ILE A 177 -12.15 -2.63 7.64
CA ILE A 177 -11.98 -2.23 6.25
C ILE A 177 -13.21 -1.43 5.84
N VAL A 178 -13.00 -0.31 5.16
CA VAL A 178 -14.09 0.54 4.66
C VAL A 178 -14.04 0.59 3.14
N SER A 179 -15.13 0.19 2.51
CA SER A 179 -15.37 0.40 1.09
C SER A 179 -16.21 1.66 0.86
N ASP A 180 -16.51 1.93 -0.41
CA ASP A 180 -17.48 2.94 -0.83
C ASP A 180 -18.94 2.60 -0.49
N LYS A 181 -19.22 1.47 0.17
CA LYS A 181 -20.60 1.03 0.49
C LYS A 181 -20.77 0.52 1.91
N LYS A 182 -19.74 -0.12 2.45
CA LYS A 182 -19.80 -0.87 3.71
C LYS A 182 -18.55 -0.67 4.54
N MET A 183 -18.73 -0.77 5.85
CA MET A 183 -17.67 -1.01 6.80
C MET A 183 -17.72 -2.49 7.17
N HIS A 184 -16.61 -3.18 6.96
CA HIS A 184 -16.40 -4.58 7.26
C HIS A 184 -15.50 -4.71 8.49
N LYS A 185 -15.84 -5.64 9.37
CA LYS A 185 -14.91 -6.25 10.31
C LYS A 185 -14.77 -7.72 9.95
N VAL A 186 -13.56 -8.15 9.61
CA VAL A 186 -13.18 -9.58 9.55
C VAL A 186 -12.21 -9.88 10.68
N VAL A 187 -12.01 -11.15 11.02
CA VAL A 187 -11.18 -11.54 12.17
C VAL A 187 -10.16 -12.57 11.75
N TRP A 188 -8.90 -12.34 12.11
CA TRP A 188 -7.86 -13.37 12.04
C TRP A 188 -7.80 -14.10 13.37
N THR A 189 -8.18 -15.38 13.39
CA THR A 189 -8.29 -16.18 14.63
C THR A 189 -6.94 -16.72 15.12
N GLY A 190 -5.83 -16.36 14.46
CA GLY A 190 -4.51 -16.97 14.64
C GLY A 190 -4.24 -18.14 13.68
N SER A 191 -5.27 -18.67 13.04
CA SER A 191 -5.15 -19.75 12.05
C SER A 191 -6.09 -19.62 10.86
N VAL A 192 -7.24 -18.95 11.01
CA VAL A 192 -8.24 -18.76 9.96
C VAL A 192 -8.59 -17.29 9.82
N LEU A 193 -8.64 -16.79 8.59
CA LEU A 193 -9.23 -15.48 8.27
C LEU A 193 -10.74 -15.67 8.09
N SER A 194 -11.54 -15.12 9.01
CA SER A 194 -12.98 -15.35 9.11
C SER A 194 -13.80 -14.09 8.89
N ASN A 195 -14.91 -14.23 8.16
CA ASN A 195 -16.02 -13.27 8.06
C ASN A 195 -17.28 -13.74 8.80
N GLN A 196 -17.17 -14.73 9.69
CA GLN A 196 -18.32 -15.28 10.40
C GLN A 196 -18.64 -14.47 11.65
N ALA A 197 -19.93 -14.20 11.87
CA ALA A 197 -20.40 -13.48 13.06
C ALA A 197 -20.01 -14.17 14.37
N ALA A 198 -19.91 -15.50 14.36
CA ALA A 198 -19.47 -16.30 15.51
C ALA A 198 -18.03 -15.98 15.95
N ASP A 199 -17.17 -15.55 15.02
CA ASP A 199 -15.80 -15.13 15.29
C ASP A 199 -15.69 -13.63 15.58
N GLY A 200 -16.83 -12.92 15.65
CA GLY A 200 -16.89 -11.48 15.92
C GLY A 200 -16.77 -10.60 14.67
N ALA A 201 -16.86 -11.17 13.48
CA ALA A 201 -16.97 -10.42 12.22
C ALA A 201 -18.35 -9.77 12.07
N TRP A 202 -18.42 -8.66 11.36
CA TRP A 202 -19.68 -7.98 11.06
C TRP A 202 -19.52 -7.05 9.85
N GLU A 203 -20.63 -6.63 9.27
CA GLU A 203 -20.67 -5.55 8.29
C GLU A 203 -21.77 -4.54 8.63
N SER A 204 -21.57 -3.29 8.21
CA SER A 204 -22.57 -2.23 8.31
C SER A 204 -22.52 -1.39 7.05
N VAL A 205 -23.66 -0.82 6.66
CA VAL A 205 -23.71 0.20 5.61
C VAL A 205 -22.80 1.35 6.01
N TYR A 206 -21.99 1.82 5.07
CA TYR A 206 -21.13 2.98 5.23
C TYR A 206 -21.63 4.09 4.30
N PRO A 207 -22.16 5.20 4.85
CA PRO A 207 -22.68 6.28 4.02
C PRO A 207 -21.51 7.04 3.38
N THR A 208 -21.39 6.94 2.07
CA THR A 208 -20.46 7.78 1.29
C THR A 208 -21.18 8.97 0.70
N GLY A 209 -20.53 10.14 0.75
CA GLY A 209 -20.99 11.32 0.02
C GLY A 209 -20.69 11.25 -1.48
N ASP A 210 -21.08 12.30 -2.20
CA ASP A 210 -20.82 12.44 -3.63
C ASP A 210 -19.31 12.33 -3.95
N THR A 211 -19.02 11.72 -5.10
CA THR A 211 -17.66 11.56 -5.61
C THR A 211 -17.08 12.91 -6.01
N PHE A 212 -16.24 13.49 -5.14
CA PHE A 212 -15.32 14.56 -5.55
C PHE A 212 -14.04 13.93 -6.13
N PRO A 213 -13.32 14.61 -7.05
CA PRO A 213 -12.07 14.10 -7.61
C PRO A 213 -10.96 14.11 -6.53
N THR A 214 -10.92 13.06 -5.72
CA THR A 214 -9.86 12.82 -4.74
C THR A 214 -8.85 11.82 -5.30
N LEU A 215 -7.61 11.83 -4.79
CA LEU A 215 -6.54 10.95 -5.26
C LEU A 215 -6.88 9.46 -5.10
N PHE A 216 -7.72 9.11 -4.12
CA PHE A 216 -8.09 7.74 -3.80
C PHE A 216 -9.54 7.38 -4.18
N GLY A 217 -10.31 8.31 -4.75
CA GLY A 217 -11.71 8.07 -5.14
C GLY A 217 -12.70 8.11 -3.97
N SER A 218 -13.87 7.52 -4.19
CA SER A 218 -14.97 7.46 -3.19
C SER A 218 -14.66 6.44 -2.08
N GLY A 219 -15.35 6.57 -0.94
CA GLY A 219 -15.11 5.75 0.26
C GLY A 219 -14.49 6.56 1.40
N SER A 220 -13.69 5.91 2.23
CA SER A 220 -13.07 6.58 3.38
C SER A 220 -11.90 7.46 2.96
N GLY A 221 -12.00 8.78 3.18
CA GLY A 221 -10.90 9.72 2.99
C GLY A 221 -9.73 9.55 3.98
N SER A 222 -9.91 8.73 5.01
CA SER A 222 -8.89 8.38 6.01
C SER A 222 -8.78 6.87 6.20
N THR A 223 -7.63 6.40 6.68
CA THR A 223 -7.56 5.04 7.23
C THR A 223 -8.53 4.96 8.42
N PRO A 224 -9.38 3.91 8.52
CA PRO A 224 -10.33 3.79 9.62
C PRO A 224 -9.61 3.92 10.97
N SER A 225 -10.12 4.78 11.85
CA SER A 225 -9.66 4.88 13.23
C SER A 225 -10.78 4.40 14.14
N ARG A 226 -10.44 3.56 15.11
CA ARG A 226 -11.41 3.07 16.09
C ARG A 226 -11.90 4.24 16.93
N ILE A 227 -13.19 4.55 16.85
CA ILE A 227 -13.90 5.37 17.84
C ILE A 227 -14.68 4.38 18.69
N SER A 228 -14.18 4.06 19.89
CA SER A 228 -14.98 3.33 20.87
C SER A 228 -16.17 4.19 21.28
N ARG A 229 -17.38 3.62 21.29
CA ARG A 229 -18.47 4.13 22.12
C ARG A 229 -18.29 3.68 23.55
#